data_AF-A0A923EGR7-F1
#
_entry.id   AF-A0A923EGR7-F1
#
_cell.length_a   1.000
_cell.length_b   1.000
_cell.length_c   1.000
_cell.angle_alpha   90.00
_cell.angle_beta   90.00
_cell.angle_gamma   90.00
#
_symmetry.space_group_name_H-M   'P 1'
#
loop_
_entity.id
_entity.type
_entity.pdbx_description
1 polymer ?
#
loop_
_entity_poly.entity_id
_entity_poly.type
_entity_poly.pdbx_seq_one_letter_code
_entity_poly.pdbx_strand_id
1 'polypeptide(L)'
;MEIWKAVVFSDIRSVADPLERIERAIENVLLNYLGKEVFDGGCFFVNMLVELSGQSDTMGRHILKGFVGFSKLFQSWLTEAEAAGLLKPNLDYREISNFIVITLNGAATFYMSTRDAAILQQTNDQLRFFIRQLRI
;
A
#
# COMPACT_ATOMS: atom_id res chain seq x y z
N MET A 1 -2.73 -10.65 11.46
CA MET A 1 -3.31 -10.24 10.15
C MET A 1 -4.62 -9.50 10.31
N GLU A 2 -5.55 -9.97 11.14
CA GLU A 2 -6.87 -9.34 11.26
C GLU A 2 -6.83 -7.88 11.74
N ILE A 3 -5.95 -7.54 12.70
CA ILE A 3 -5.75 -6.13 13.13
C ILE A 3 -5.30 -5.25 11.96
N TRP A 4 -4.27 -5.68 11.23
CA TRP A 4 -3.76 -4.93 10.07
C TRP A 4 -4.84 -4.74 9.00
N LYS A 5 -5.59 -5.81 8.67
CA LYS A 5 -6.68 -5.73 7.70
C LYS A 5 -7.77 -4.78 8.16
N ALA A 6 -8.15 -4.82 9.44
CA ALA A 6 -9.18 -3.94 10.00
C ALA A 6 -8.79 -2.46 9.88
N VAL A 7 -7.51 -2.13 10.10
CA VAL A 7 -7.01 -0.76 9.95
C VAL A 7 -6.88 -0.38 8.47
N VAL A 8 -6.17 -1.18 7.67
CA VAL A 8 -5.87 -0.85 6.27
C VAL A 8 -7.12 -0.80 5.39
N PHE A 9 -8.07 -1.71 5.62
CA PHE A 9 -9.31 -1.78 4.85
C PHE A 9 -10.51 -1.09 5.50
N SER A 10 -10.28 -0.29 6.56
CA SER A 10 -11.35 0.51 7.19
C SER A 10 -12.03 1.39 6.14
N ASP A 11 -13.35 1.28 6.05
CA ASP A 11 -14.25 2.08 5.20
C ASP A 11 -14.00 2.00 3.69
N ILE A 12 -13.07 1.17 3.23
CA ILE A 12 -12.74 1.04 1.81
C ILE A 12 -13.93 0.51 0.99
N ARG A 13 -14.73 -0.39 1.57
CA ARG A 13 -15.89 -0.98 0.89
C ARG A 13 -17.00 0.03 0.59
N SER A 14 -17.09 1.12 1.36
CA SER A 14 -18.08 2.18 1.14
C SER A 14 -17.63 3.23 0.12
N VAL A 15 -16.36 3.22 -0.30
CA VAL A 15 -15.84 4.17 -1.27
C VAL A 15 -16.23 3.72 -2.68
N ALA A 16 -16.99 4.54 -3.40
CA ALA A 16 -17.47 4.22 -4.74
C ALA A 16 -16.38 4.36 -5.81
N ASP A 17 -15.58 5.43 -5.75
CA ASP A 17 -14.52 5.69 -6.72
C ASP A 17 -13.31 4.75 -6.47
N PRO A 18 -12.94 3.91 -7.46
CA PRO A 18 -11.85 2.95 -7.28
C PRO A 18 -10.47 3.60 -7.08
N LEU A 19 -10.21 4.80 -7.58
CA LEU A 19 -8.97 5.54 -7.31
C LEU A 19 -8.98 6.13 -5.90
N GLU A 20 -10.14 6.58 -5.42
CA GLU A 20 -10.28 7.00 -4.03
C GLU A 20 -10.06 5.82 -3.06
N ARG A 21 -10.44 4.59 -3.43
CA ARG A 21 -10.08 3.39 -2.64
C ARG A 21 -8.57 3.20 -2.53
N ILE A 22 -7.83 3.41 -3.62
CA ILE A 22 -6.36 3.34 -3.62
C ILE A 22 -5.80 4.44 -2.70
N GLU A 23 -6.24 5.69 -2.87
CA GLU A 23 -5.81 6.81 -2.02
C GLU A 23 -6.09 6.54 -0.53
N ARG A 24 -7.29 6.01 -0.21
CA ARG A 24 -7.67 5.67 1.17
C ARG A 24 -6.83 4.52 1.74
N ALA A 25 -6.55 3.49 0.95
CA ALA A 25 -5.69 2.39 1.38
C ALA A 25 -4.27 2.88 1.70
N ILE A 26 -3.72 3.78 0.88
CA ILE A 26 -2.41 4.40 1.09
C ILE A 26 -2.39 5.20 2.38
N GLU A 27 -3.39 6.06 2.57
CA GLU A 27 -3.56 6.84 3.79
C GLU A 27 -3.68 5.93 5.03
N ASN A 28 -4.46 4.84 4.92
CA ASN A 28 -4.62 3.91 6.01
C ASN A 28 -3.32 3.17 6.36
N VAL A 29 -2.51 2.80 5.36
CA VAL A 29 -1.20 2.18 5.59
C VAL A 29 -0.24 3.18 6.24
N LEU A 30 -0.11 4.38 5.67
CA LEU A 30 0.91 5.34 6.10
C LEU A 30 0.54 6.02 7.42
N LEU A 31 -0.68 6.54 7.54
CA LEU A 31 -1.05 7.40 8.65
C LEU A 31 -1.77 6.63 9.75
N ASN A 32 -2.70 5.74 9.40
CA ASN A 32 -3.52 5.04 10.39
C ASN A 32 -2.91 3.75 10.91
N TYR A 33 -2.01 3.12 10.15
CA TYR A 33 -1.31 1.92 10.55
C TYR A 33 0.10 2.25 11.07
N LEU A 34 0.96 2.83 10.22
CA LEU A 34 2.33 3.16 10.62
C LEU A 34 2.38 4.38 11.54
N GLY A 35 1.76 5.50 11.16
CA GLY A 35 1.81 6.74 11.92
C GLY A 35 1.13 6.70 13.30
N LYS A 36 0.20 5.75 13.51
CA LYS A 36 -0.42 5.48 14.82
C LYS A 36 0.26 4.35 15.59
N GLU A 37 1.37 3.83 15.07
CA GLU A 37 2.16 2.76 15.68
C GLU A 37 1.30 1.56 16.12
N VAL A 38 0.36 1.12 15.27
CA VAL A 38 -0.53 -0.01 15.56
C VAL A 38 0.24 -1.28 15.96
N PHE A 39 1.48 -1.41 15.46
CA PHE A 39 2.49 -2.25 16.08
C PHE A 39 3.72 -1.40 16.42
N ASP A 40 4.21 -1.50 17.66
CA ASP A 40 5.39 -0.75 18.15
C ASP A 40 6.63 -0.94 17.27
N GLY A 41 6.80 -2.17 16.77
CA GLY A 41 7.88 -2.58 15.87
C GLY A 41 7.68 -2.15 14.40
N GLY A 42 6.59 -1.45 14.07
CA GLY A 42 6.34 -0.93 12.74
C GLY A 42 5.63 -1.87 11.77
N CYS A 43 6.09 -1.86 10.51
CA CYS A 43 5.52 -2.69 9.46
C CYS A 43 5.85 -4.16 9.70
N PHE A 44 4.85 -4.93 10.16
CA PHE A 44 4.98 -6.37 10.40
C PHE A 44 5.47 -7.11 9.15
N PHE A 45 4.94 -6.77 7.98
CA PHE A 45 5.27 -7.49 6.74
C PHE A 45 6.71 -7.25 6.29
N VAL A 46 7.20 -6.02 6.38
CA VAL A 46 8.59 -5.70 5.99
C VAL A 46 9.57 -6.40 6.94
N ASN A 47 9.35 -6.28 8.25
CA ASN A 47 10.21 -6.91 9.25
C ASN A 47 10.26 -8.44 9.06
N MET A 48 9.10 -9.07 8.89
CA MET A 48 9.03 -10.52 8.69
C MET A 48 9.59 -10.95 7.34
N LEU A 49 9.44 -10.15 6.29
CA LEU A 49 10.05 -10.48 5.00
C LEU A 49 11.58 -10.50 5.12
N VAL A 50 12.18 -9.50 5.77
CA VAL A 50 13.62 -9.44 5.97
C VAL A 50 14.12 -10.57 6.88
N GLU A 51 13.49 -10.76 8.03
CA GLU A 51 13.92 -11.76 9.02
C GLU A 51 13.81 -13.19 8.49
N LEU A 52 12.73 -13.52 7.80
CA LEU A 52 12.47 -14.89 7.34
C LEU A 52 13.17 -15.22 6.01
N SER A 53 13.62 -14.21 5.27
CA SER A 53 14.37 -14.42 4.04
C SER A 53 15.68 -15.14 4.34
N GLY A 54 15.83 -16.35 3.78
CA GLY A 54 17.00 -17.21 4.04
C GLY A 54 16.94 -18.02 5.34
N GLN A 55 15.96 -17.77 6.22
CA GLN A 55 15.74 -18.59 7.42
C GLN A 55 14.62 -19.62 7.25
N SER A 56 13.52 -19.24 6.59
CA SER A 56 12.39 -20.15 6.35
C SER A 56 11.70 -19.83 5.02
N ASP A 57 12.00 -20.62 4.01
CA ASP A 57 11.41 -20.49 2.68
C ASP A 57 9.87 -20.53 2.69
N THR A 58 9.29 -21.40 3.51
CA THR A 58 7.83 -21.56 3.58
C THR A 58 7.18 -20.33 4.18
N MET A 59 7.73 -19.79 5.28
CA MET A 59 7.17 -18.59 5.90
C MET A 59 7.44 -17.34 5.06
N GLY A 60 8.65 -17.21 4.49
CA GLY A 60 9.00 -16.13 3.56
C GLY A 60 8.06 -16.09 2.35
N ARG A 61 7.74 -17.24 1.75
CA ARG A 61 6.72 -17.34 0.69
C ARG A 61 5.33 -16.91 1.15
N HIS A 62 4.95 -17.20 2.40
CA HIS A 62 3.65 -16.77 2.93
C HIS A 62 3.57 -15.24 3.07
N ILE A 63 4.63 -14.60 3.59
CA ILE A 63 4.71 -13.14 3.67
C ILE A 63 4.70 -12.51 2.27
N LEU A 64 5.48 -13.05 1.33
CA LEU A 64 5.53 -12.58 -0.06
C LEU A 64 4.16 -12.65 -0.75
N LYS A 65 3.37 -13.71 -0.50
CA LYS A 65 1.99 -13.80 -1.00
C LYS A 65 1.12 -12.63 -0.55
N GLY A 66 1.35 -12.10 0.66
CA GLY A 66 0.68 -10.89 1.14
C GLY A 66 0.98 -9.67 0.28
N PHE A 67 2.26 -9.41 0.00
CA PHE A 67 2.70 -8.31 -0.87
C PHE A 67 2.14 -8.42 -2.29
N VAL A 68 2.24 -9.61 -2.89
CA VAL A 68 1.70 -9.87 -4.23
C VAL A 68 0.18 -9.70 -4.25
N GLY A 69 -0.51 -10.19 -3.21
CA GLY A 69 -1.96 -10.02 -3.08
C GLY A 69 -2.37 -8.55 -2.98
N PHE A 70 -1.60 -7.74 -2.25
CA PHE A 70 -1.89 -6.32 -2.10
C PHE A 70 -1.65 -5.53 -3.39
N SER A 71 -0.56 -5.83 -4.12
CA SER A 71 -0.34 -5.27 -5.47
C SER A 71 -1.47 -5.64 -6.44
N LYS A 72 -1.90 -6.91 -6.45
CA LYS A 72 -3.03 -7.36 -7.29
C LYS A 72 -4.36 -6.66 -6.97
N LEU A 73 -4.57 -6.30 -5.70
CA LEU A 73 -5.76 -5.54 -5.30
C LEU A 73 -5.75 -4.12 -5.85
N PHE A 74 -4.61 -3.42 -5.80
CA PHE A 74 -4.48 -2.12 -6.47
C PHE A 74 -4.67 -2.24 -7.98
N GLN A 75 -4.13 -3.31 -8.58
CA GLN A 75 -4.31 -3.58 -10.00
C GLN A 75 -5.79 -3.75 -10.36
N SER A 76 -6.56 -4.48 -9.55
CA SER A 76 -7.99 -4.66 -9.82
C SER A 76 -8.77 -3.34 -9.70
N TRP A 77 -8.44 -2.47 -8.75
CA TRP A 77 -9.08 -1.16 -8.66
C TRP A 77 -8.70 -0.24 -9.83
N LEU A 78 -7.47 -0.33 -10.35
CA LEU A 78 -7.10 0.39 -11.59
C LEU A 78 -7.90 -0.13 -12.80
N THR A 79 -8.09 -1.45 -12.91
CA THR A 79 -8.95 -2.03 -13.96
C THR A 79 -10.41 -1.60 -13.81
N GLU A 80 -10.94 -1.52 -12.59
CA GLU A 80 -12.28 -0.95 -12.34
C GLU A 80 -12.37 0.52 -12.78
N ALA A 81 -11.32 1.32 -12.51
CA ALA A 81 -11.26 2.73 -12.89
C ALA A 81 -11.21 2.91 -14.42
N GLU A 82 -10.48 2.06 -15.15
CA GLU A 82 -10.48 2.03 -16.61
C GLU A 82 -11.87 1.71 -17.17
N ALA A 83 -12.51 0.66 -16.64
CA ALA A 83 -13.86 0.26 -17.07
C ALA A 83 -14.90 1.36 -16.82
N ALA A 84 -14.69 2.21 -15.82
CA ALA A 84 -15.50 3.39 -15.52
C ALA A 84 -15.11 4.63 -16.36
N GLY A 85 -14.12 4.55 -17.24
CA GLY A 85 -13.66 5.67 -18.08
C GLY A 85 -12.91 6.76 -17.31
N LEU A 86 -12.33 6.44 -16.15
CA LEU A 86 -11.68 7.42 -15.28
C LEU A 86 -10.19 7.63 -15.59
N LEU A 87 -9.56 6.71 -16.33
CA LEU A 87 -8.10 6.65 -16.51
C LEU A 87 -7.63 7.09 -17.89
N LYS A 88 -6.46 7.72 -17.93
CA LYS A 88 -5.71 7.96 -19.17
C LYS A 88 -5.45 6.63 -19.91
N PRO A 89 -5.41 6.63 -21.25
CA PRO A 89 -5.14 5.42 -22.01
C PRO A 89 -3.69 4.94 -21.84
N ASN A 90 -3.45 3.65 -22.12
CA ASN A 90 -2.13 3.01 -22.19
C ASN A 90 -1.32 3.03 -20.88
N LEU A 91 -2.00 2.98 -19.73
CA LEU A 91 -1.35 2.84 -18.43
C LEU A 91 -1.04 1.36 -18.14
N ASP A 92 0.15 1.08 -17.60
CA ASP A 92 0.50 -0.26 -17.13
C ASP A 92 0.08 -0.44 -15.66
N TYR A 93 -1.08 -1.06 -15.44
CA TYR A 93 -1.64 -1.23 -14.10
C TYR A 93 -0.78 -2.13 -13.20
N ARG A 94 -0.02 -3.06 -13.78
CA ARG A 94 0.87 -3.92 -13.00
C ARG A 94 2.05 -3.12 -12.47
N GLU A 95 2.71 -2.34 -13.33
CA GLU A 95 3.83 -1.51 -12.92
C GLU A 95 3.41 -0.41 -11.94
N ILE A 96 2.26 0.23 -12.17
CA ILE A 96 1.70 1.23 -11.24
C ILE A 96 1.42 0.61 -9.86
N SER A 97 0.79 -0.56 -9.81
CA SER A 97 0.47 -1.21 -8.54
C SER A 97 1.72 -1.64 -7.79
N ASN A 98 2.72 -2.16 -8.50
CA ASN A 98 4.01 -2.51 -7.92
C ASN A 98 4.74 -1.27 -7.38
N PHE A 99 4.74 -0.16 -8.14
CA PHE A 99 5.32 1.10 -7.71
C PHE A 99 4.72 1.60 -6.40
N ILE A 100 3.38 1.57 -6.27
CA ILE A 100 2.69 1.96 -5.03
C ILE A 100 3.16 1.09 -3.86
N VAL A 101 3.13 -0.24 -4.01
CA VAL A 101 3.54 -1.17 -2.94
C VAL A 101 5.00 -0.99 -2.56
N ILE A 102 5.90 -0.84 -3.54
CA ILE A 102 7.33 -0.59 -3.29
C ILE A 102 7.51 0.73 -2.51
N THR A 103 6.81 1.78 -2.91
CA THR A 103 6.88 3.10 -2.25
C THR A 103 6.38 3.03 -0.79
N LEU A 104 5.26 2.35 -0.54
CA LEU A 104 4.76 2.13 0.83
C LEU A 104 5.78 1.41 1.72
N ASN A 105 6.46 0.39 1.17
CA ASN A 105 7.49 -0.35 1.91
C ASN A 105 8.76 0.46 2.15
N GLY A 106 9.16 1.28 1.17
CA GLY A 106 10.24 2.25 1.32
C GLY A 106 9.94 3.20 2.46
N ALA A 107 8.77 3.85 2.44
CA ALA A 107 8.35 4.78 3.50
C ALA A 107 8.27 4.11 4.86
N ALA A 108 7.74 2.89 4.95
CA ALA A 108 7.75 2.10 6.19
C ALA A 108 9.17 1.91 6.73
N THR A 109 10.10 1.49 5.86
CA THR A 109 11.51 1.24 6.25
C THR A 109 12.22 2.50 6.73
N PHE A 110 12.04 3.60 5.99
CA PHE A 110 12.62 4.90 6.33
C PHE A 110 12.03 5.47 7.62
N TYR A 111 10.71 5.41 7.79
CA TYR A 111 10.04 5.83 9.02
C TYR A 111 10.52 5.02 10.21
N MET A 112 10.66 3.69 10.08
CA MET A 112 11.12 2.86 11.20
C MET A 112 12.54 3.18 11.66
N SER A 113 13.39 3.62 10.73
CA SER A 113 14.78 3.99 11.04
C SER A 113 14.92 5.39 11.66
N THR A 114 13.96 6.28 11.42
CA THR A 114 14.08 7.72 11.77
C THR A 114 13.03 8.19 12.78
N ARG A 115 11.88 7.50 12.85
CA ARG A 115 10.65 7.92 13.52
C ARG A 115 10.15 9.31 13.06
N ASP A 116 10.54 9.76 11.88
CA ASP A 116 10.10 11.03 11.32
C ASP A 116 8.74 10.88 10.62
N ALA A 117 7.69 11.37 11.27
CA ALA A 117 6.33 11.35 10.73
C ALA A 117 6.19 12.14 9.42
N ALA A 118 7.08 13.09 9.13
CA ALA A 118 7.07 13.83 7.87
C ALA A 118 7.28 12.91 6.67
N ILE A 119 8.03 11.82 6.82
CA ILE A 119 8.25 10.82 5.75
C ILE A 119 6.92 10.18 5.33
N LEU A 120 6.09 9.82 6.32
CA LEU A 120 4.78 9.20 6.08
C LEU A 120 3.83 10.18 5.40
N GLN A 121 3.78 11.43 5.88
CA GLN A 121 2.93 12.47 5.31
C GLN A 121 3.34 12.82 3.89
N GLN A 122 4.64 13.06 3.65
CA GLN A 122 5.16 13.38 2.33
C GLN A 122 4.90 12.25 1.33
N THR A 123 5.12 10.99 1.74
CA THR A 123 4.85 9.83 0.89
C THR A 123 3.36 9.73 0.55
N ASN A 124 2.48 9.95 1.53
CA ASN A 124 1.03 9.96 1.30
C ASN A 124 0.67 11.02 0.26
N ASP A 125 1.16 12.25 0.43
CA ASP A 125 0.83 13.37 -0.45
C ASP A 125 1.37 13.15 -1.87
N GLN A 126 2.59 12.63 -1.99
CA GLN A 126 3.20 12.28 -3.28
C GLN A 126 2.44 11.18 -4.02
N LEU A 127 2.06 10.10 -3.33
CA LEU A 127 1.31 9.01 -3.94
C LEU A 127 -0.11 9.46 -4.34
N ARG A 128 -0.77 10.28 -3.52
CA ARG A 128 -2.08 10.85 -3.88
C ARG A 128 -1.97 11.79 -5.07
N PHE A 129 -0.96 12.64 -5.11
CA PHE A 129 -0.68 13.48 -6.27
C PHE A 129 -0.49 12.61 -7.53
N PHE A 130 0.35 11.58 -7.45
CA PHE A 130 0.59 10.64 -8.54
C PHE A 130 -0.71 9.95 -9.02
N ILE A 131 -1.54 9.43 -8.12
CA ILE A 131 -2.82 8.79 -8.47
C ILE A 131 -3.75 9.76 -9.20
N ARG A 132 -3.82 11.01 -8.76
CA ARG A 132 -4.61 12.04 -9.43
C ARG A 132 -4.11 12.32 -10.85
N GLN A 133 -2.81 12.19 -11.12
CA GLN A 133 -2.26 12.32 -12.47
C GLN A 133 -2.65 11.16 -13.41
N LEU A 134 -3.19 10.06 -12.90
CA LEU A 134 -3.67 8.95 -13.73
C LEU A 134 -5.05 9.22 -14.35
N ARG A 135 -5.82 10.16 -13.77
CA ARG A 135 -7.14 10.53 -14.26
C ARG A 135 -7.08 11.26 -15.59
N ILE A 136 -8.10 11.09 -16.42
CA ILE A 136 -8.32 11.90 -17.64
C ILE A 136 -8.57 13.38 -17.31
#